data_AF-A0AA42QND3-F1
#
_entry.id   AF-A0AA42QND3-F1
#
_cell.length_a   1.000
_cell.length_b   1.000
_cell.length_c   1.000
_cell.angle_alpha   90.00
_cell.angle_beta   90.00
_cell.angle_gamma   90.00
#
_symmetry.space_group_name_H-M   'P 1'
#
loop_
_entity.id
_entity.type
_entity.pdbx_description
1 polymer ?
#
loop_
_entity_poly.entity_id
_entity_poly.type
_entity_poly.pdbx_seq_one_letter_code
_entity_poly.pdbx_strand_id
1 'polypeptide(L)'
;MKKIEIEERFCGKDKEEVQEILDMVFNSISRWIIIENKVNDVEYLTSWEHRSNDLVEKDLGELQIDRKAILNALSLYLEKDNLKNKYMDWLFINLLTYAEYIATQAELRKKLLGIDGYIKTLYPSSTEHLISISQYKKASTTNFLIFASMLIFGFVISPVFGSIILLLILLISYLNFNKYRKLDEILFRMNKTYSFINSMDLNWGFVEEIYKENFKENIVWDTQIYKLIEKSK
;
A
#
# COMPACT_ATOMS: atom_id res chain seq x y z
N MET A 1 2.17 11.48 15.87
CA MET A 1 1.57 10.97 17.11
C MET A 1 2.58 10.08 17.81
N LYS A 2 3.09 10.52 18.96
CA LYS A 2 4.01 9.70 19.77
C LYS A 2 3.23 8.76 20.67
N LYS A 3 3.76 7.56 20.92
CA LYS A 3 3.18 6.59 21.86
C LYS A 3 2.83 7.24 23.20
N ILE A 4 3.79 7.96 23.78
CA ILE A 4 3.69 8.65 25.07
C ILE A 4 2.54 9.68 25.11
N GLU A 5 2.31 10.41 24.01
CA GLU A 5 1.24 11.43 23.93
C GLU A 5 -0.18 10.82 24.02
N ILE A 6 -0.33 9.55 23.65
CA ILE A 6 -1.60 8.83 23.80
C ILE A 6 -1.70 8.28 25.23
N GLU A 7 -0.64 7.67 25.75
CA GLU A 7 -0.59 7.09 27.10
C GLU A 7 -0.93 8.11 28.19
N GLU A 8 -0.43 9.35 28.06
CA GLU A 8 -0.67 10.44 29.02
C GLU A 8 -2.13 10.87 29.14
N ARG A 9 -2.99 10.44 28.21
CA ARG A 9 -4.43 10.77 28.22
C ARG A 9 -5.26 9.82 29.07
N PHE A 10 -4.66 8.74 29.57
CA PHE A 10 -5.31 7.74 30.39
C PHE A 10 -4.68 7.69 31.78
N CYS A 11 -5.44 7.23 32.77
CA CYS A 11 -5.03 7.18 34.17
C CYS A 11 -5.34 5.80 34.79
N GLY A 12 -4.56 5.40 35.78
CA GLY A 12 -4.77 4.15 36.51
C GLY A 12 -4.76 2.92 35.59
N LYS A 13 -5.72 2.01 35.80
CA LYS A 13 -5.84 0.75 35.05
C LYS A 13 -6.00 0.97 33.53
N ASP A 14 -6.71 2.00 33.13
CA ASP A 14 -6.91 2.32 31.71
C ASP A 14 -5.60 2.67 31.02
N LYS A 15 -4.63 3.25 31.74
CA LYS A 15 -3.30 3.57 31.21
C LYS A 15 -2.50 2.31 30.92
N GLU A 16 -2.50 1.33 31.83
CA GLU A 16 -1.79 0.05 31.64
C GLU A 16 -2.36 -0.70 30.44
N GLU A 17 -3.69 -0.74 30.33
CA GLU A 17 -4.38 -1.42 29.23
C GLU A 17 -4.13 -0.72 27.86
N VAL A 18 -4.08 0.61 27.82
CA VAL A 18 -3.72 1.36 26.61
C VAL A 18 -2.26 1.17 26.24
N GLN A 19 -1.37 1.14 27.24
CA GLN A 19 0.05 0.91 27.02
C GLN A 19 0.29 -0.46 26.37
N GLU A 20 -0.39 -1.51 26.83
CA GLU A 20 -0.34 -2.85 26.23
C GLU A 20 -0.76 -2.82 24.75
N ILE A 21 -1.90 -2.19 24.44
CA ILE A 21 -2.40 -2.08 23.07
C ILE A 21 -1.41 -1.29 22.20
N LEU A 22 -0.88 -0.19 22.69
CA LEU A 22 0.09 0.63 21.96
C LEU A 22 1.41 -0.09 21.77
N ASP A 23 1.89 -0.85 22.75
CA ASP A 23 3.07 -1.69 22.61
C ASP A 23 2.86 -2.75 21.52
N MET A 24 1.69 -3.38 21.46
CA MET A 24 1.37 -4.29 20.36
C MET A 24 1.43 -3.56 19.01
N VAL A 25 0.79 -2.39 18.88
CA VAL A 25 0.78 -1.62 17.62
C VAL A 25 2.18 -1.20 17.19
N PHE A 26 2.95 -0.58 18.09
CA PHE A 26 4.26 -0.02 17.76
C PHE A 26 5.34 -1.09 17.58
N ASN A 27 5.27 -2.21 18.31
CA ASN A 27 6.15 -3.36 18.06
C ASN A 27 5.76 -4.12 16.78
N SER A 28 4.59 -3.87 16.20
CA SER A 28 4.18 -4.41 14.90
C SER A 28 4.74 -3.63 13.71
N ILE A 29 5.38 -2.48 13.96
CA ILE A 29 5.88 -1.60 12.91
C ILE A 29 7.38 -1.39 13.11
N SER A 30 8.15 -1.84 12.14
CA SER A 30 9.60 -1.72 12.19
C SER A 30 10.17 -1.18 10.89
N ARG A 31 11.37 -0.63 10.97
CA ARG A 31 12.15 -0.16 9.84
C ARG A 31 13.45 -0.96 9.77
N TRP A 32 13.76 -1.46 8.59
CA TRP A 32 15.04 -2.09 8.32
C TRP A 32 16.12 -1.05 8.12
N ILE A 33 17.22 -1.18 8.88
CA ILE A 33 18.43 -0.39 8.70
C ILE A 33 19.31 -1.14 7.69
N ILE A 34 19.33 -0.62 6.47
CA ILE A 34 20.05 -1.22 5.35
C ILE A 34 21.42 -0.53 5.23
N ILE A 35 22.50 -1.31 5.32
CA ILE A 35 23.87 -0.85 5.06
C ILE A 35 24.48 -1.82 4.05
N GLU A 36 25.08 -1.30 2.97
CA GLU A 36 25.70 -2.11 1.92
C GLU A 36 24.79 -3.22 1.34
N ASN A 37 23.50 -2.91 1.14
CA ASN A 37 22.47 -3.83 0.62
C ASN A 37 22.21 -5.06 1.51
N LYS A 38 22.52 -4.98 2.81
CA LYS A 38 22.14 -5.99 3.81
C LYS A 38 21.34 -5.35 4.93
N VAL A 39 20.32 -6.06 5.41
CA VAL A 39 19.59 -5.68 6.63
C VAL A 39 20.52 -5.92 7.80
N ASN A 40 20.95 -4.84 8.45
CA ASN A 40 21.87 -4.92 9.58
C ASN A 40 21.15 -4.86 10.92
N ASP A 41 20.04 -4.13 10.98
CA ASP A 41 19.29 -3.95 12.22
C ASP A 41 17.81 -3.64 11.95
N VAL A 42 16.98 -3.75 12.98
CA VAL A 42 15.54 -3.52 12.95
C VAL A 42 15.17 -2.50 14.03
N GLU A 43 14.72 -1.33 13.60
CA GLU A 43 14.26 -0.27 14.50
C GLU A 43 12.73 -0.28 14.60
N TYR A 44 12.18 -0.48 15.80
CA TYR A 44 10.74 -0.37 16.03
C TYR A 44 10.32 1.09 16.16
N LEU A 45 9.17 1.44 15.59
CA LEU A 45 8.67 2.81 15.66
C LEU A 45 8.16 3.12 17.07
N THR A 46 8.46 4.33 17.56
CA THR A 46 7.90 4.88 18.81
C THR A 46 6.86 5.97 18.55
N SER A 47 6.68 6.33 17.29
CA SER A 47 5.70 7.32 16.84
C SER A 47 5.21 7.00 15.44
N TRP A 48 3.95 7.36 15.18
CA TRP A 48 3.32 7.24 13.88
C TRP A 48 2.86 8.61 13.40
N GLU A 49 3.11 8.90 12.13
CA GLU A 49 2.61 10.08 11.45
C GLU A 49 1.95 9.63 10.15
N HIS A 50 0.96 10.40 9.71
CA HIS A 50 0.38 10.17 8.41
C HIS A 50 1.46 10.35 7.33
N ARG A 51 1.63 9.33 6.50
CA ARG A 51 2.69 9.27 5.49
C ARG A 51 2.28 10.05 4.24
N SER A 52 3.15 10.93 3.76
CA SER A 52 2.98 11.57 2.45
C SER A 52 3.36 10.60 1.32
N ASN A 53 2.92 10.91 0.11
CA ASN A 53 3.28 10.12 -1.08
C ASN A 53 4.80 10.02 -1.31
N ASP A 54 5.57 11.02 -0.89
CA ASP A 54 7.03 11.04 -1.05
C ASP A 54 7.73 9.99 -0.17
N LEU A 55 7.09 9.59 0.94
CA LEU A 55 7.62 8.57 1.85
C LEU A 55 7.29 7.15 1.41
N VAL A 56 6.29 6.96 0.54
CA VAL A 56 5.82 5.64 0.10
C VAL A 56 6.93 4.84 -0.56
N GLU A 57 7.73 5.45 -1.42
CA GLU A 57 8.85 4.77 -2.10
C GLU A 57 9.88 4.24 -1.10
N LYS A 58 10.19 5.04 -0.08
CA LYS A 58 11.12 4.66 0.98
C LYS A 58 10.53 3.56 1.85
N ASP A 59 9.27 3.72 2.26
CA ASP A 59 8.59 2.77 3.12
C ASP A 59 8.39 1.41 2.42
N LEU A 60 8.25 1.35 1.10
CA LEU A 60 8.17 0.07 0.37
C LEU A 60 9.44 -0.78 0.55
N GLY A 61 10.61 -0.16 0.64
CA GLY A 61 11.90 -0.83 0.86
C GLY A 61 12.22 -1.10 2.33
N GLU A 62 11.87 -0.17 3.21
CA GLU A 62 12.37 -0.15 4.58
C GLU A 62 11.33 -0.49 5.64
N LEU A 63 10.05 -0.21 5.41
CA LEU A 63 8.99 -0.33 6.42
C LEU A 63 8.39 -1.74 6.39
N GLN A 64 8.37 -2.38 7.55
CA GLN A 64 7.68 -3.64 7.79
C GLN A 64 6.49 -3.40 8.71
N ILE A 65 5.34 -3.96 8.33
CA ILE A 65 4.10 -3.85 9.10
C ILE A 65 3.52 -5.25 9.31
N ASP A 66 3.49 -5.72 10.55
CA ASP A 66 2.71 -6.90 10.93
C ASP A 66 1.22 -6.50 11.08
N ARG A 67 0.51 -6.52 9.95
CA ARG A 67 -0.92 -6.22 9.88
C ARG A 67 -1.75 -7.09 10.82
N LYS A 68 -1.36 -8.36 11.05
CA LYS A 68 -2.11 -9.27 11.92
C LYS A 68 -2.02 -8.83 13.38
N ALA A 69 -0.83 -8.43 13.82
CA ALA A 69 -0.64 -7.93 15.18
C ALA A 69 -1.38 -6.60 15.42
N ILE A 70 -1.41 -5.69 14.43
CA ILE A 70 -2.23 -4.47 14.50
C ILE A 70 -3.73 -4.80 14.58
N LEU A 71 -4.22 -5.77 13.81
CA LEU A 71 -5.63 -6.20 13.87
C LEU A 71 -5.99 -6.85 15.21
N ASN A 72 -5.08 -7.61 15.81
CA ASN A 72 -5.28 -8.15 17.15
C ASN A 72 -5.36 -7.03 18.19
N ALA A 73 -4.49 -6.03 18.09
CA ALA A 73 -4.53 -4.85 18.96
C ALA A 73 -5.84 -4.05 18.77
N LEU A 74 -6.31 -3.90 17.54
CA LEU A 74 -7.60 -3.27 17.24
C LEU A 74 -8.77 -4.07 17.85
N SER A 75 -8.75 -5.40 17.74
CA SER A 75 -9.78 -6.25 18.37
C SER A 75 -9.84 -6.04 19.89
N LEU A 76 -8.70 -6.05 20.58
CA LEU A 76 -8.63 -5.79 22.02
C LEU A 76 -9.12 -4.39 22.38
N TYR A 77 -8.76 -3.38 21.58
CA TYR A 77 -9.24 -2.02 21.75
C TYR A 77 -10.76 -1.93 21.59
N LEU A 78 -11.33 -2.56 20.56
CA LEU A 78 -12.77 -2.54 20.28
C LEU A 78 -13.58 -3.28 21.34
N GLU A 79 -13.00 -4.22 22.10
CA GLU A 79 -13.69 -4.90 23.21
C GLU A 79 -13.82 -4.02 24.46
N LYS A 80 -13.03 -2.94 24.57
CA LYS A 80 -12.93 -2.10 25.77
C LYS A 80 -13.52 -0.72 25.54
N ASP A 81 -14.84 -0.61 25.72
CA ASP A 81 -15.56 0.64 25.47
C ASP A 81 -15.08 1.84 26.34
N ASN A 82 -14.49 1.58 27.51
CA ASN A 82 -13.87 2.59 28.39
C ASN A 82 -12.57 3.20 27.82
N LEU A 83 -11.90 2.53 26.88
CA LEU A 83 -10.65 3.02 26.29
C LEU A 83 -10.85 3.86 25.04
N LYS A 84 -12.11 4.00 24.57
CA LYS A 84 -12.43 4.70 23.33
C LYS A 84 -11.91 6.13 23.34
N ASN A 85 -11.13 6.46 22.31
CA ASN A 85 -10.56 7.79 22.15
C ASN A 85 -10.23 8.07 20.69
N LYS A 86 -10.53 9.29 20.23
CA LYS A 86 -10.25 9.75 18.86
C LYS A 86 -8.81 9.54 18.39
N TYR A 87 -7.83 9.57 19.29
CA TYR A 87 -6.41 9.35 18.94
C TYR A 87 -6.10 7.89 18.63
N MET A 88 -6.70 6.96 19.37
CA MET A 88 -6.60 5.52 19.11
C MET A 88 -7.36 5.17 17.83
N ASP A 89 -8.56 5.71 17.67
CA ASP A 89 -9.37 5.51 16.46
C ASP A 89 -8.62 5.99 15.22
N TRP A 90 -8.08 7.21 15.28
CA TRP A 90 -7.25 7.76 14.22
C TRP A 90 -6.00 6.92 13.96
N LEU A 91 -5.29 6.48 14.99
CA LEU A 91 -4.09 5.65 14.84
C LEU A 91 -4.42 4.36 14.08
N PHE A 92 -5.46 3.64 14.48
CA PHE A 92 -5.86 2.38 13.85
C PHE A 92 -6.34 2.56 12.41
N ILE A 93 -7.24 3.52 12.15
CA ILE A 93 -7.74 3.74 10.80
C ILE A 93 -6.60 4.18 9.88
N ASN A 94 -5.70 5.05 10.35
CA ASN A 94 -4.57 5.54 9.57
C ASN A 94 -3.58 4.41 9.25
N LEU A 95 -3.16 3.64 10.25
CA LEU A 95 -2.22 2.54 10.08
C LEU A 95 -2.75 1.43 9.19
N LEU A 96 -3.97 0.93 9.44
CA LEU A 96 -4.51 -0.20 8.69
C LEU A 96 -4.78 0.17 7.23
N THR A 97 -5.23 1.39 6.98
CA THR A 97 -5.44 1.90 5.61
C THR A 97 -4.11 2.06 4.88
N TYR A 98 -3.09 2.58 5.56
CA TYR A 98 -1.76 2.67 4.98
C TYR A 98 -1.15 1.31 4.70
N ALA A 99 -1.27 0.38 5.66
CA ALA A 99 -0.75 -0.98 5.53
C ALA A 99 -1.35 -1.71 4.32
N GLU A 100 -2.65 -1.57 4.10
CA GLU A 100 -3.32 -2.15 2.93
C GLU A 100 -2.88 -1.47 1.63
N TYR A 101 -2.76 -0.14 1.63
CA TYR A 101 -2.29 0.64 0.48
C TYR A 101 -0.86 0.27 0.06
N ILE A 102 0.08 0.21 1.01
CA ILE A 102 1.48 -0.09 0.72
C ILE A 102 1.66 -1.57 0.32
N ALA A 103 0.93 -2.49 0.96
CA ALA A 103 0.93 -3.90 0.57
C ALA A 103 0.38 -4.09 -0.85
N THR A 104 -0.70 -3.39 -1.20
CA THR A 104 -1.26 -3.42 -2.56
C THR A 104 -0.26 -2.87 -3.58
N GLN A 105 0.43 -1.77 -3.27
CA GLN A 105 1.50 -1.27 -4.15
C GLN A 105 2.65 -2.25 -4.33
N ALA A 106 3.13 -2.85 -3.24
CA ALA A 106 4.21 -3.84 -3.28
C ALA A 106 3.83 -5.05 -4.15
N GLU A 107 2.63 -5.60 -3.95
CA GLU A 107 2.12 -6.75 -4.70
C GLU A 107 1.92 -6.42 -6.18
N LEU A 108 1.41 -5.23 -6.50
CA LEU A 108 1.28 -4.77 -7.88
C LEU A 108 2.65 -4.61 -8.54
N ARG A 109 3.61 -3.95 -7.88
CA ARG A 109 4.98 -3.84 -8.41
C ARG A 109 5.62 -5.20 -8.65
N LYS A 110 5.48 -6.13 -7.71
CA LYS A 110 5.99 -7.50 -7.85
C LYS A 110 5.36 -8.22 -9.05
N LYS A 111 4.04 -8.10 -9.25
CA LYS A 111 3.34 -8.67 -10.41
C LYS A 111 3.76 -8.03 -11.73
N LEU A 112 4.10 -6.74 -11.72
CA LEU A 112 4.43 -5.98 -12.92
C LEU A 112 5.91 -6.11 -13.33
N LEU A 113 6.83 -6.12 -12.36
CA LEU A 113 8.28 -6.15 -12.57
C LEU A 113 8.88 -7.56 -12.51
N GLY A 114 8.12 -8.54 -11.98
CA GLY A 114 8.69 -9.80 -11.53
C GLY A 114 9.46 -9.64 -10.22
N ILE A 115 9.79 -10.77 -9.57
CA ILE A 115 10.45 -10.77 -8.26
C ILE A 115 11.81 -10.07 -8.31
N ASP A 116 12.62 -10.36 -9.32
CA ASP A 116 13.97 -9.78 -9.45
C ASP A 116 13.94 -8.29 -9.75
N GLY A 117 13.00 -7.85 -10.58
CA GLY A 117 12.79 -6.43 -10.88
C GLY A 117 12.33 -5.66 -9.66
N TYR A 118 11.40 -6.24 -8.88
CA TYR A 118 10.94 -5.68 -7.62
C TYR A 118 12.08 -5.56 -6.59
N ILE A 119 12.87 -6.62 -6.37
CA ILE A 119 13.99 -6.58 -5.40
C ILE A 119 15.00 -5.49 -5.77
N LYS A 120 15.30 -5.29 -7.06
CA LYS A 120 16.17 -4.21 -7.53
C LYS A 120 15.63 -2.81 -7.23
N THR A 121 14.30 -2.65 -7.22
CA THR A 121 13.67 -1.37 -6.85
C THR A 121 13.66 -1.11 -5.35
N LEU A 122 13.72 -2.15 -4.52
CA LEU A 122 13.75 -2.01 -3.06
C LEU A 122 15.14 -1.61 -2.52
N TYR A 123 16.21 -2.05 -3.20
CA TYR A 123 17.59 -1.85 -2.76
C TYR A 123 18.41 -1.20 -3.89
N PRO A 124 18.18 0.08 -4.21
CA PRO A 124 19.00 0.76 -5.20
C PRO A 124 20.44 0.80 -4.68
N SER A 125 21.36 0.14 -5.39
CA SER A 125 22.79 0.32 -5.15
C SER A 125 23.11 1.80 -5.40
N SER A 126 23.30 2.56 -4.32
CA SER A 126 23.81 3.94 -4.26
C SER A 126 23.70 4.77 -5.54
N THR A 127 22.82 5.78 -5.52
CA THR A 127 22.63 6.90 -6.50
C THR A 127 21.56 6.78 -7.60
N GLU A 128 20.87 5.66 -7.76
CA GLU A 128 19.70 5.60 -8.66
C GLU A 128 18.37 5.69 -7.87
N HIS A 129 18.13 6.85 -7.27
CA HIS A 129 16.78 7.18 -6.83
C HIS A 129 15.93 7.46 -8.07
N LEU A 130 14.73 6.85 -8.10
CA LEU A 130 13.69 7.04 -9.13
C LEU A 130 13.80 6.11 -10.34
N ILE A 131 13.60 4.82 -10.08
CA ILE A 131 12.94 3.97 -11.08
C ILE A 131 11.46 4.37 -11.10
N SER A 132 11.16 5.47 -11.79
CA SER A 132 9.78 5.83 -12.10
C SER A 132 9.16 4.74 -12.99
N ILE A 133 7.83 4.75 -13.10
CA ILE A 133 7.01 4.00 -14.07
C ILE A 133 7.61 4.03 -15.51
N SER A 134 8.54 4.94 -15.82
CA SER A 134 9.36 4.93 -17.05
C SER A 134 10.12 3.63 -17.34
N GLN A 135 10.47 2.78 -16.37
CA GLN A 135 11.09 1.47 -16.67
C GLN A 135 10.10 0.46 -17.29
N TYR A 136 8.78 0.69 -17.18
CA TYR A 136 7.79 -0.03 -17.96
C TYR A 136 7.90 0.26 -19.46
N LYS A 137 8.43 1.44 -19.87
CA LYS A 137 8.78 1.69 -21.28
C LYS A 137 9.94 0.80 -21.75
N LYS A 138 10.88 0.42 -20.88
CA LYS A 138 12.03 -0.43 -21.26
C LYS A 138 11.62 -1.89 -21.52
N ALA A 139 10.76 -2.48 -20.69
CA ALA A 139 10.17 -3.80 -20.96
C ALA A 139 9.25 -3.77 -22.20
N SER A 140 8.58 -2.64 -22.45
CA SER A 140 7.83 -2.40 -23.69
C SER A 140 8.74 -2.34 -24.93
N THR A 141 9.98 -1.83 -24.84
CA THR A 141 10.87 -1.71 -26.02
C THR A 141 11.49 -3.04 -26.48
N THR A 142 11.87 -3.94 -25.56
CA THR A 142 12.37 -5.28 -25.95
C THR A 142 11.26 -6.15 -26.53
N ASN A 143 10.06 -6.09 -25.96
CA ASN A 143 8.89 -6.71 -26.54
C ASN A 143 8.54 -6.08 -27.90
N PHE A 144 8.65 -4.76 -28.05
CA PHE A 144 8.42 -4.07 -29.32
C PHE A 144 9.36 -4.53 -30.44
N LEU A 145 10.65 -4.76 -30.16
CA LEU A 145 11.59 -5.27 -31.17
C LEU A 145 11.28 -6.71 -31.61
N ILE A 146 10.87 -7.57 -30.68
CA ILE A 146 10.44 -8.94 -30.97
C ILE A 146 9.12 -8.92 -31.77
N PHE A 147 8.16 -8.08 -31.38
CA PHE A 147 6.90 -7.93 -32.11
C PHE A 147 7.11 -7.30 -33.49
N ALA A 148 7.99 -6.32 -33.62
CA ALA A 148 8.35 -5.71 -34.90
C ALA A 148 9.01 -6.73 -35.83
N SER A 149 9.92 -7.57 -35.32
CA SER A 149 10.55 -8.62 -36.14
C SER A 149 9.56 -9.70 -36.57
N MET A 150 8.66 -10.15 -35.68
CA MET A 150 7.59 -11.09 -36.02
C MET A 150 6.60 -10.51 -37.04
N LEU A 151 6.28 -9.22 -36.93
CA LEU A 151 5.38 -8.53 -37.84
C LEU A 151 6.02 -8.36 -39.23
N ILE A 152 7.28 -7.93 -39.29
CA ILE A 152 8.06 -7.85 -40.55
C ILE A 152 8.13 -9.23 -41.20
N PHE A 153 8.53 -10.27 -40.46
CA PHE A 153 8.60 -11.64 -40.97
C PHE A 153 7.22 -12.16 -41.40
N GLY A 154 6.17 -11.78 -40.67
CA GLY A 154 4.80 -12.13 -40.97
C GLY A 154 4.33 -11.62 -42.34
N PHE A 155 4.59 -10.34 -42.63
CA PHE A 155 4.28 -9.74 -43.93
C PHE A 155 5.16 -10.25 -45.08
N VAL A 156 6.39 -10.69 -44.79
CA VAL A 156 7.28 -11.35 -45.77
C VAL A 156 6.71 -12.71 -46.20
N ILE A 157 6.11 -13.48 -45.29
CA ILE A 157 5.49 -14.77 -45.62
C ILE A 157 4.16 -14.57 -46.37
N SER A 158 3.29 -13.70 -45.85
CA SER A 158 1.99 -13.40 -46.46
C SER A 158 1.36 -12.16 -45.83
N PRO A 159 0.71 -11.29 -46.63
CA PRO A 159 -0.06 -10.17 -46.10
C PRO A 159 -1.13 -10.57 -45.08
N VAL A 160 -1.73 -11.75 -45.24
CA VAL A 160 -2.75 -12.28 -44.32
C VAL A 160 -2.13 -12.65 -42.98
N PHE A 161 -0.97 -13.31 -43.00
CA PHE A 161 -0.29 -13.74 -41.78
C PHE A 161 0.26 -12.55 -40.97
N GLY A 162 0.85 -11.55 -41.64
CA GLY A 162 1.23 -10.28 -41.02
C GLY A 162 0.05 -9.54 -40.38
N SER A 163 -1.12 -9.55 -41.04
CA SER A 163 -2.35 -8.94 -40.50
C SER A 163 -2.86 -9.63 -39.25
N ILE A 164 -2.80 -10.97 -39.18
CA ILE A 164 -3.16 -11.74 -37.98
C ILE A 164 -2.24 -11.41 -36.80
N ILE A 165 -0.93 -11.33 -37.03
CA ILE A 165 0.05 -10.97 -35.99
C ILE A 165 -0.21 -9.54 -35.48
N LEU A 166 -0.47 -8.59 -36.38
CA LEU A 166 -0.82 -7.21 -36.00
C LEU A 166 -2.08 -7.15 -35.12
N LEU A 167 -3.14 -7.88 -35.48
CA LEU A 167 -4.37 -7.95 -34.69
C LEU A 167 -4.12 -8.53 -33.29
N LEU A 168 -3.30 -9.58 -33.18
CA LEU A 168 -2.92 -10.16 -31.89
C LEU A 168 -2.15 -9.16 -31.01
N ILE A 169 -1.21 -8.41 -31.60
CA ILE A 169 -0.45 -7.37 -30.88
C ILE A 169 -1.38 -6.27 -30.38
N LEU A 170 -2.30 -5.79 -31.23
CA LEU A 170 -3.27 -4.77 -30.85
C LEU A 170 -4.20 -5.27 -29.75
N LEU A 171 -4.67 -6.51 -29.84
CA LEU A 171 -5.51 -7.13 -28.82
C LEU A 171 -4.78 -7.26 -27.48
N ILE A 172 -3.56 -7.82 -27.47
CA ILE A 172 -2.74 -7.96 -26.26
C ILE A 172 -2.45 -6.58 -25.65
N SER A 173 -2.10 -5.59 -26.47
CA SER A 173 -1.84 -4.22 -26.03
C SER A 173 -3.08 -3.57 -25.41
N TYR A 174 -4.25 -3.75 -26.04
CA TYR A 174 -5.52 -3.26 -25.53
C TYR A 174 -5.91 -3.91 -24.19
N LEU A 175 -5.77 -5.24 -24.08
CA LEU A 175 -6.06 -5.97 -22.84
C LEU A 175 -5.14 -5.53 -21.71
N ASN A 176 -3.84 -5.39 -21.99
CA ASN A 176 -2.86 -4.92 -21.02
C ASN A 176 -3.14 -3.46 -20.61
N PHE A 177 -3.40 -2.57 -21.56
CA PHE A 177 -3.76 -1.17 -21.28
C PHE A 177 -4.97 -1.06 -20.35
N ASN A 178 -6.05 -1.79 -20.64
CA ASN A 178 -7.24 -1.80 -19.80
C ASN A 178 -6.97 -2.37 -18.41
N LYS A 179 -6.14 -3.42 -18.31
CA LYS A 179 -5.73 -4.00 -17.02
C LYS A 179 -4.95 -2.97 -16.19
N TYR A 180 -3.95 -2.31 -16.77
CA TYR A 180 -3.13 -1.33 -16.06
C TYR A 180 -3.94 -0.10 -15.64
N ARG A 181 -4.81 0.40 -16.52
CA ARG A 181 -5.72 1.51 -16.18
C ARG A 181 -6.57 1.20 -14.95
N LYS A 182 -7.15 -0.01 -14.87
CA LYS A 182 -7.93 -0.43 -13.69
C LYS A 182 -7.09 -0.49 -12.42
N LEU A 183 -5.84 -0.94 -12.51
CA LEU A 183 -4.93 -1.00 -11.37
C LEU A 183 -4.55 0.40 -10.88
N ASP A 184 -4.27 1.32 -11.80
CA ASP A 184 -3.99 2.72 -11.48
C ASP A 184 -5.20 3.39 -10.83
N GLU A 185 -6.42 3.13 -11.31
CA GLU A 185 -7.67 3.61 -10.71
C GLU A 185 -7.85 3.10 -9.27
N ILE A 186 -7.54 1.82 -8.99
CA ILE A 186 -7.59 1.26 -7.63
C ILE A 186 -6.58 1.96 -6.72
N LEU A 187 -5.30 2.05 -7.13
CA LEU A 187 -4.26 2.69 -6.34
C LEU A 187 -4.56 4.17 -6.08
N PHE A 188 -5.07 4.87 -7.08
CA PHE A 188 -5.48 6.27 -6.95
C PHE A 188 -6.58 6.43 -5.90
N ARG A 189 -7.59 5.56 -5.91
CA ARG A 189 -8.67 5.59 -4.92
C ARG A 189 -8.19 5.24 -3.52
N MET A 190 -7.35 4.20 -3.37
CA MET A 190 -6.74 3.87 -2.08
C MET A 190 -5.91 5.01 -1.52
N ASN A 191 -5.10 5.67 -2.37
CA ASN A 191 -4.33 6.85 -1.98
C ASN A 191 -5.25 8.02 -1.57
N LYS A 192 -6.33 8.25 -2.33
CA LYS A 192 -7.32 9.29 -2.00
C LYS A 192 -7.99 9.02 -0.64
N THR A 193 -8.37 7.78 -0.37
CA THR A 193 -8.95 7.38 0.93
C THR A 193 -7.95 7.57 2.06
N TYR A 194 -6.70 7.17 1.85
CA TYR A 194 -5.66 7.38 2.85
C TYR A 194 -5.41 8.88 3.10
N SER A 195 -5.26 9.67 2.04
CA SER A 195 -5.07 11.12 2.12
C SER A 195 -6.22 11.82 2.85
N PHE A 196 -7.43 11.29 2.73
CA PHE A 196 -8.61 11.83 3.41
C PHE A 196 -8.52 11.69 4.95
N ILE A 197 -7.95 10.59 5.45
CA ILE A 197 -7.86 10.31 6.90
C ILE A 197 -6.61 10.92 7.58
N ASN A 198 -6.04 11.98 7.01
CA ASN A 198 -4.88 12.68 7.53
C ASN A 198 -5.16 13.49 8.82
N SER A 199 -6.42 13.85 9.08
CA SER A 199 -6.82 14.60 10.29
C SER A 199 -7.20 13.67 11.44
N MET A 200 -6.92 14.07 12.68
CA MET A 200 -7.40 13.38 13.88
C MET A 200 -8.87 13.67 14.21
N ASP A 201 -9.39 14.80 13.72
CA ASP A 201 -10.79 15.20 13.89
C ASP A 201 -11.59 14.72 12.66
N LEU A 202 -11.73 13.40 12.55
CA LEU A 202 -12.44 12.76 11.45
C LEU A 202 -13.95 12.94 11.58
N ASN A 203 -14.62 13.27 10.47
CA ASN A 203 -16.05 13.10 10.36
C ASN A 203 -16.35 11.63 10.03
N TRP A 204 -16.70 10.84 11.05
CA TRP A 204 -16.93 9.40 10.91
C TRP A 204 -18.07 9.02 9.97
N GLY A 205 -19.08 9.89 9.81
CA GLY A 205 -20.12 9.71 8.79
C GLY A 205 -19.54 9.74 7.38
N PHE A 206 -18.70 10.74 7.09
CA PHE A 206 -18.06 10.86 5.78
C PHE A 206 -16.95 9.81 5.55
N VAL A 207 -16.23 9.41 6.61
CA VAL A 207 -15.31 8.26 6.54
C VAL A 207 -16.08 7.01 6.11
N GLU A 208 -17.22 6.71 6.73
CA GLU A 208 -18.04 5.55 6.35
C GLU A 208 -18.49 5.62 4.87
N GLU A 209 -18.92 6.79 4.40
CA GLU A 209 -19.33 6.99 3.01
C GLU A 209 -18.19 6.64 2.04
N ILE A 210 -16.97 7.12 2.29
CA ILE A 210 -15.79 6.80 1.46
C ILE A 210 -15.52 5.29 1.43
N TYR A 211 -15.56 4.60 2.57
CA TYR A 211 -15.30 3.16 2.60
C TYR A 211 -16.42 2.37 1.91
N LYS A 212 -17.68 2.81 2.03
CA LYS A 212 -18.81 2.23 1.28
C LYS A 212 -18.68 2.45 -0.22
N GLU A 213 -18.25 3.63 -0.67
CA GLU A 213 -17.98 3.91 -2.08
C GLU A 213 -16.85 3.03 -2.62
N ASN A 214 -15.77 2.89 -1.87
CA ASN A 214 -14.67 1.99 -2.21
C ASN A 214 -15.13 0.54 -2.40
N PHE A 215 -15.98 0.04 -1.49
CA PHE A 215 -16.52 -1.31 -1.60
C PHE A 215 -17.32 -1.52 -2.90
N LYS A 216 -18.14 -0.54 -3.31
CA LYS A 216 -18.88 -0.58 -4.60
C LYS A 216 -17.96 -0.66 -5.82
N GLU A 217 -16.74 -0.13 -5.68
CA GLU A 217 -15.70 -0.11 -6.72
C GLU A 217 -14.76 -1.32 -6.62
N ASN A 218 -15.12 -2.35 -5.84
CA ASN A 218 -14.32 -3.55 -5.56
C ASN A 218 -12.99 -3.27 -4.82
N ILE A 219 -12.90 -2.16 -4.09
CA ILE A 219 -11.78 -1.88 -3.19
C ILE A 219 -12.20 -2.32 -1.79
N VAL A 220 -11.71 -3.49 -1.39
CA VAL A 220 -12.07 -4.13 -0.12
C VAL A 220 -11.02 -3.81 0.93
N TRP A 221 -11.49 -3.31 2.07
CA TRP A 221 -10.69 -3.06 3.26
C TRP A 221 -10.97 -4.13 4.33
N ASP A 222 -10.13 -4.22 5.36
CA ASP A 222 -10.35 -5.18 6.44
C ASP A 222 -11.71 -4.96 7.12
N THR A 223 -12.40 -6.07 7.43
CA THR A 223 -13.69 -6.02 8.15
C THR A 223 -13.60 -5.28 9.49
N GLN A 224 -12.45 -5.32 10.16
CA GLN A 224 -12.27 -4.60 11.43
C GLN A 224 -12.24 -3.08 11.27
N ILE A 225 -11.85 -2.57 10.09
CA ILE A 225 -11.92 -1.12 9.80
C ILE A 225 -13.38 -0.66 9.84
N TYR A 226 -14.31 -1.43 9.26
CA TYR A 226 -15.73 -1.10 9.30
C TYR A 226 -16.29 -1.12 10.72
N LYS A 227 -15.90 -2.11 11.54
CA LYS A 227 -16.27 -2.16 12.97
C LYS A 227 -15.77 -0.94 13.75
N LEU A 228 -14.54 -0.49 13.47
CA LEU A 228 -13.99 0.72 14.07
C LEU A 228 -14.82 1.94 13.67
N ILE A 229 -15.09 2.13 12.38
CA ILE A 229 -15.90 3.24 11.86
C ILE A 229 -17.28 3.27 12.52
N GLU A 230 -17.94 2.12 12.67
CA GLU A 230 -19.24 2.03 13.34
C GLU A 230 -19.18 2.40 14.83
N LYS A 231 -18.13 1.98 15.54
CA LYS A 231 -17.97 2.24 16.97
C LYS A 231 -17.50 3.65 17.30
N SER A 232 -16.93 4.38 16.35
CA SER A 232 -16.40 5.74 16.51
C SER A 232 -17.39 6.85 16.11
N LYS A 233 -18.55 6.49 15.56
CA LYS A 233 -19.70 7.40 15.37
C LYS A 233 -20.33 7.78 16.70
#